data_AF-A0AAE7LJB6-F1
#
_entry.id   AF-A0AAE7LJB6-F1
#
_cell.length_a   1.000
_cell.length_b   1.000
_cell.length_c   1.000
_cell.angle_alpha   90.00
_cell.angle_beta   90.00
_cell.angle_gamma   90.00
#
_symmetry.space_group_name_H-M   'P 1'
#
loop_
_entity.id
_entity.type
_entity.pdbx_description
1 polymer ?
#
loop_
_entity_poly.entity_id
_entity_poly.type
_entity_poly.pdbx_seq_one_letter_code
_entity_poly.pdbx_strand_id
1 'polypeptide(L)' 'MFVKPQKGRSVHDPARGDLLPVEGRNVEESSYWLRREAAGDIRRVNKVKQKKVETNDR' A
#
# COMPACT_ATOMS: atom_id res chain seq x y z
N MET A 1 -7.54 -5.89 -2.71
CA MET A 1 -7.00 -4.92 -1.74
C MET A 1 -6.38 -3.72 -2.46
N PHE A 2 -6.49 -2.50 -1.92
CA PHE A 2 -5.75 -1.35 -2.45
C PHE A 2 -4.46 -1.14 -1.66
N VAL A 3 -3.32 -1.12 -2.33
CA VAL A 3 -2.00 -1.07 -1.71
C VAL A 3 -1.16 0.07 -2.28
N LYS A 4 -0.33 0.67 -1.43
CA LYS A 4 0.71 1.63 -1.83
C LYS A 4 2.08 1.10 -1.43
N PRO A 5 3.13 1.28 -2.25
CA PRO A 5 4.49 0.98 -1.82
C PRO A 5 4.90 1.91 -0.69
N GLN A 6 5.77 1.42 0.20
CA GLN A 6 6.40 2.28 1.20
C GLN A 6 7.38 3.26 0.50
N LYS A 7 7.56 4.46 1.07
CA LYS A 7 8.44 5.48 0.48
C LYS A 7 9.84 4.91 0.25
N GLY A 8 10.37 5.08 -0.97
CA GLY A 8 11.69 4.56 -1.36
C GLY A 8 11.73 3.06 -1.68
N ARG A 9 10.58 2.38 -1.75
CA ARG A 9 10.49 0.98 -2.19
C ARG A 9 9.91 0.87 -3.60
N SER A 10 10.54 0.04 -4.40
CA SER A 10 9.98 -0.48 -5.65
C SER A 10 9.43 -1.87 -5.39
N VAL A 11 8.16 -2.10 -5.73
CA VAL A 11 7.47 -3.39 -5.49
C VAL A 11 6.93 -3.89 -6.82
N HIS A 12 7.32 -5.09 -7.25
CA HIS A 12 6.79 -5.69 -8.48
C HIS A 12 5.34 -6.14 -8.30
N ASP A 13 4.53 -5.98 -9.35
CA ASP A 13 3.19 -6.52 -9.50
C ASP A 13 3.25 -7.78 -10.38
N PRO A 14 3.20 -9.00 -9.80
CA PRO A 14 3.39 -10.23 -10.56
C PRO A 14 2.27 -10.50 -11.57
N ALA A 15 1.07 -9.92 -11.38
CA ALA A 15 -0.04 -10.12 -12.31
C ALA A 15 0.10 -9.27 -13.58
N ARG A 16 0.86 -8.16 -13.51
CA ARG A 16 1.01 -7.21 -14.61
C ARG A 16 2.43 -7.13 -15.17
N GLY A 17 3.41 -7.63 -14.43
CA GLY A 17 4.82 -7.57 -14.82
C GLY A 17 5.46 -6.18 -14.69
N ASP A 18 4.77 -5.21 -14.09
CA ASP A 18 5.27 -3.85 -13.86
C ASP A 18 5.56 -3.57 -12.38
N LEU A 19 6.04 -2.36 -12.07
CA LEU A 19 6.19 -1.88 -10.70
C LEU A 19 4.88 -1.25 -10.22
N LEU A 20 4.58 -1.44 -8.94
CA LEU A 20 3.46 -0.79 -8.27
C LEU A 20 3.68 0.75 -8.29
N PRO A 21 2.74 1.54 -8.82
CA PRO A 21 2.84 3.00 -8.81
C PRO A 21 2.91 3.55 -7.39
N VAL A 22 3.54 4.72 -7.21
CA VAL A 22 3.68 5.36 -5.88
C VAL A 22 2.31 5.77 -5.31
N GLU A 23 1.35 6.03 -6.18
CA GLU A 23 -0.05 6.33 -5.91
C GLU A 23 -0.80 5.09 -5.40
N GLY A 24 -0.26 3.89 -5.64
CA GLY A 24 -0.86 2.60 -5.36
C GLY A 24 -1.78 2.09 -6.45
N ARG A 25 -2.30 0.88 -6.23
CA ARG A 25 -3.21 0.19 -7.15
C ARG A 25 -4.13 -0.75 -6.39
N ASN A 26 -5.28 -1.06 -6.98
CA ASN A 26 -6.12 -2.17 -6.57
C ASN A 26 -5.59 -3.48 -7.17
N VAL A 27 -5.30 -4.45 -6.30
CA VAL A 27 -4.75 -5.76 -6.64
C VAL A 27 -5.58 -6.87 -5.98
N GLU A 28 -5.50 -8.08 -6.50
CA GLU A 28 -6.10 -9.24 -5.85
C GLU A 28 -5.42 -9.51 -4.50
N GLU A 29 -6.19 -9.91 -3.49
CA GLU A 29 -5.64 -10.27 -2.19
C GLU A 29 -5.02 -11.68 -2.25
N SER A 30 -3.77 -11.74 -2.70
CA SER A 30 -3.00 -12.97 -2.82
C SER A 30 -1.92 -13.08 -1.75
N SER A 31 -1.39 -14.29 -1.54
CA SER A 31 -0.29 -14.53 -0.60
C SER A 31 0.96 -13.68 -0.91
N TYR A 32 1.17 -13.28 -2.17
CA TYR A 32 2.25 -12.36 -2.54
C TYR A 32 2.08 -11.00 -1.86
N TRP A 33 0.91 -10.37 -2.01
CA TRP A 33 0.64 -9.05 -1.44
C TRP A 33 0.61 -9.08 0.09
N LEU A 34 0.07 -10.15 0.68
CA LEU A 34 0.11 -10.35 2.14
C LEU A 34 1.55 -10.45 2.68
N ARG A 35 2.45 -11.14 1.96
CA ARG A 35 3.88 -11.19 2.36
C ARG A 35 4.55 -9.82 2.26
N ARG A 36 4.27 -9.05 1.21
CA ARG A 36 4.81 -7.68 1.05
C ARG A 36 4.26 -6.73 2.12
N GLU A 37 3.02 -6.92 2.54
CA GLU A 37 2.43 -6.19 3.67
C GLU A 37 3.13 -6.57 4.99
N ALA A 38 3.31 -7.86 5.26
CA ALA A 38 4.01 -8.34 6.47
C ALA A 38 5.50 -7.92 6.51
N ALA A 39 6.16 -7.83 5.36
CA ALA A 39 7.55 -7.35 5.24
C ALA A 39 7.66 -5.82 5.34
N GLY A 40 6.55 -5.08 5.35
CA GLY A 40 6.54 -3.62 5.40
C GLY A 40 6.92 -2.93 4.08
N ASP A 41 6.93 -3.66 2.96
CA ASP A 41 7.22 -3.12 1.64
C ASP A 41 6.05 -2.33 1.06
N ILE A 42 4.84 -2.68 1.47
CA ILE A 42 3.60 -1.99 1.10
C ILE A 42 2.77 -1.71 2.35
N ARG A 43 1.78 -0.83 2.20
CA ARG A 43 0.70 -0.64 3.16
C ARG A 43 -0.66 -0.78 2.48
N ARG A 44 -1.58 -1.47 3.13
CA ARG A 44 -2.98 -1.52 2.72
C ARG A 44 -3.66 -0.19 3.04
N VAL A 45 -4.36 0.37 2.07
CA VAL A 45 -5.14 1.60 2.25
C VAL A 45 -6.62 1.20 2.28
N ASN A 46 -7.16 1.02 3.48
CA ASN A 46 -8.59 0.87 3.66
C ASN A 46 -9.22 2.27 3.60
N LYS A 47 -10.21 2.49 2.73
CA LYS A 47 -10.96 3.77 2.68
C LYS A 47 -11.80 4.05 3.94
N VAL A 48 -11.72 3.20 4.96
CA VAL A 48 -12.47 3.35 6.21
C VAL A 48 -11.53 3.97 7.25
N LYS A 49 -11.75 5.26 7.52
CA LYS A 49 -11.05 6.13 8.51
C LYS A 49 -9.74 6.81 8.04
N GLN A 50 -9.86 7.68 7.05
CA GLN A 50 -9.13 8.96 7.11
C GLN A 50 -10.02 10.01 7.78
N LYS A 51 -10.15 9.94 9.11
CA LYS A 51 -10.43 11.13 9.92
C LYS A 51 -9.51 11.11 11.13
N LYS A 52 -8.90 12.27 11.35
CA LYS A 52 -8.18 12.73 12.54
C LYS A 52 -6.68 12.43 12.58
N VAL A 53 -5.88 13.39 12.09
CA VAL A 53 -4.96 14.16 12.96
C VAL A 53 -4.86 15.58 12.38
N GLU A 54 -5.63 16.51 12.93
CA GLU A 54 -5.24 17.93 12.96
C GLU A 54 -5.14 18.24 14.45
N THR A 55 -3.96 18.02 15.02
CA THR A 55 -3.62 18.47 16.37
C THR A 55 -3.19 19.92 16.22
N ASN A 56 -4.09 20.86 16.53
CA ASN A 56 -3.68 22.23 16.82
C ASN A 56 -3.07 22.22 18.22
N ASP A 57 -1.74 22.27 18.25
CA ASP A 57 -0.94 22.65 19.40
C ASP A 57 -1.07 24.18 19.56
N ARG A 58 -1.83 24.65 20.56
CA ARG A 58 -1.84 26.03 21.10
C ARG A 58 -2.30 26.03 22.55
#